data_AF-A0A7C1AM68-F1
#
_entry.id   AF-A0A7C1AM68-F1
#
_cell.length_a   1.000
_cell.length_b   1.000
_cell.length_c   1.000
_cell.angle_alpha   90.00
_cell.angle_beta   90.00
_cell.angle_gamma   90.00
#
_symmetry.space_group_name_H-M   'P 1'
#
loop_
_entity.id
_entity.type
_entity.pdbx_description
1 polymer ?
#
loop_
_entity_poly.entity_id
_entity_poly.type
_entity_poly.pdbx_seq_one_letter_code
_entity_poly.pdbx_strand_id
1 'polypeptide(L)' 'MNETPAAEIAKAEKSYFPNIDEDVLAGCIATYQRLGCWTPHVEITRSAYDVILDVFEHYGTLKERYPYELVCAPPPGTD' A
#
# COMPACT_ATOMS: atom_id res chain seq x y z
N MET A 1 -1.32 -8.91 -9.85
CA MET A 1 -0.36 -9.04 -8.73
C MET A 1 1.01 -8.77 -9.33
N ASN A 2 1.85 -7.96 -8.70
CA ASN A 2 3.22 -7.76 -9.19
C ASN A 2 3.99 -9.10 -9.07
N GLU A 3 4.64 -9.52 -10.16
CA GLU A 3 5.29 -10.82 -10.32
C GLU A 3 6.81 -10.77 -10.14
N THR A 4 7.40 -9.58 -9.91
CA THR A 4 8.84 -9.45 -9.70
C THR A 4 9.27 -10.28 -8.46
N PRO A 5 10.30 -11.14 -8.57
CA PRO A 5 10.75 -11.97 -7.46
C PRO A 5 11.17 -11.14 -6.25
N ALA A 6 10.77 -11.56 -5.05
CA ALA A 6 11.08 -10.86 -3.80
C ALA A 6 12.59 -10.63 -3.59
N ALA A 7 13.43 -11.57 -4.02
CA ALA A 7 14.89 -11.45 -3.93
C ALA A 7 15.45 -10.35 -4.85
N GLU A 8 14.87 -10.18 -6.05
CA GLU A 8 15.29 -9.11 -6.97
C GLU A 8 14.95 -7.73 -6.41
N ILE A 9 13.76 -7.60 -5.80
CA ILE A 9 13.32 -6.37 -5.14
C ILE A 9 14.19 -6.08 -3.91
N ALA A 10 14.44 -7.09 -3.06
CA ALA A 10 15.29 -6.95 -1.88
C ALA A 10 16.69 -6.44 -2.26
N LYS A 11 17.29 -7.01 -3.31
CA LYS A 11 18.58 -6.57 -3.82
C LYS A 11 18.55 -5.12 -4.32
N ALA A 12 17.49 -4.71 -5.01
CA ALA A 12 17.33 -3.35 -5.50
C ALA A 12 17.13 -2.34 -4.35
N GLU A 13 16.44 -2.74 -3.29
CA GLU A 13 16.10 -1.89 -2.14
C GLU A 13 17.14 -1.92 -1.01
N LYS A 14 18.12 -2.85 -1.04
CA LYS A 14 19.06 -3.10 0.06
C LYS A 14 19.79 -1.85 0.55
N SER A 15 20.09 -0.90 -0.34
CA SER A 15 20.75 0.37 0.01
C SER A 15 19.89 1.26 0.92
N TYR A 16 18.56 1.15 0.86
CA TYR A 16 17.62 1.84 1.75
C TYR A 16 17.48 1.17 3.12
N PHE A 17 17.87 -0.11 3.24
CA PHE A 17 17.80 -0.92 4.45
C PHE A 17 19.18 -1.45 4.87
N PRO A 18 20.16 -0.58 5.22
CA PRO A 18 21.54 -0.99 5.46
C PRO A 18 21.68 -2.00 6.60
N ASN A 19 20.81 -1.90 7.62
CA ASN A 19 20.87 -2.71 8.84
C ASN A 19 20.01 -3.99 8.79
N ILE A 20 19.36 -4.29 7.67
CA ILE A 20 18.50 -5.47 7.51
C ILE A 20 19.17 -6.46 6.57
N ASP A 21 19.38 -7.71 6.99
CA ASP A 21 19.93 -8.73 6.08
C ASP A 21 19.06 -8.88 4.82
N GLU A 22 19.69 -9.01 3.65
CA GLU A 22 18.99 -9.07 2.36
C GLU A 22 17.98 -10.22 2.32
N ASP A 23 18.33 -11.38 2.88
CA ASP A 23 17.43 -12.54 2.97
C ASP A 23 16.21 -12.27 3.86
N VAL A 24 16.38 -11.49 4.93
CA VAL A 24 15.28 -11.05 5.80
C VAL A 24 14.36 -10.07 5.06
N LEU A 25 14.95 -9.14 4.30
CA LEU A 25 14.20 -8.20 3.45
C LEU A 25 13.40 -8.95 2.37
N ALA A 26 14.01 -9.93 1.69
CA ALA A 26 13.33 -10.78 0.71
C ALA A 26 12.16 -11.58 1.34
N GLY A 27 12.35 -12.13 2.55
CA GLY A 27 11.29 -12.82 3.28
C GLY A 27 10.12 -11.89 3.66
N CYS A 28 10.41 -10.64 4.03
CA CYS A 28 9.41 -9.62 4.29
C CYS A 28 8.60 -9.30 3.02
N ILE A 29 9.29 -9.01 1.91
CA ILE A 29 8.67 -8.72 0.61
C ILE A 29 7.77 -9.86 0.14
N ALA A 30 8.25 -11.11 0.20
CA ALA A 30 7.47 -12.29 -0.16
C ALA A 30 6.21 -12.48 0.71
N THR A 31 6.25 -12.01 1.96
CA THR A 31 5.08 -12.02 2.84
C THR A 31 4.06 -10.97 2.39
N TYR A 32 4.48 -9.74 2.14
CA TYR A 32 3.59 -8.68 1.64
C TYR A 32 2.98 -8.98 0.28
N GLN A 33 3.72 -9.64 -0.63
CA GLN A 33 3.20 -10.13 -1.91
C GLN A 33 1.98 -11.05 -1.76
N ARG A 34 1.93 -11.86 -0.70
CA ARG A 34 0.84 -12.81 -0.43
C ARG A 34 -0.34 -12.20 0.31
N LEU A 35 -0.19 -11.02 0.91
CA LEU A 35 -1.26 -10.32 1.64
C LEU A 35 -2.29 -9.64 0.73
N GLY A 36 -2.09 -9.69 -0.60
CA GLY A 36 -2.97 -9.04 -1.57
C GLY A 36 -2.75 -7.53 -1.71
N CYS A 37 -1.74 -6.97 -1.02
CA CYS A 37 -1.40 -5.54 -1.08
C CYS A 37 -0.59 -5.13 -2.32
N TRP A 38 -0.32 -6.07 -3.23
CA TRP A 38 0.61 -5.92 -4.37
C TRP A 38 -0.12 -6.00 -5.71
N THR A 39 -1.33 -5.48 -5.77
CA THR A 39 -2.06 -5.29 -7.02
C THR A 39 -1.46 -4.12 -7.82
N PRO A 40 -1.51 -4.16 -9.16
CA PRO A 40 -0.94 -3.10 -10.00
C PRO A 40 -1.76 -1.80 -9.98
N HIS A 41 -3.01 -1.88 -9.51
CA HIS A 41 -3.88 -0.73 -9.40
C HIS A 41 -3.49 0.08 -8.16
N VAL A 42 -3.32 1.39 -8.33
CA VAL A 42 -2.82 2.31 -7.30
C VAL A 42 -3.87 3.33 -6.88
N GLU A 43 -5.01 3.35 -7.56
CA GLU A 43 -6.15 4.15 -7.20
C GLU A 43 -6.74 3.70 -5.85
N ILE A 44 -7.05 4.67 -5.01
CA ILE A 44 -7.91 4.45 -3.85
C ILE A 44 -9.33 4.51 -4.39
N THR A 45 -10.04 3.38 -4.43
CA THR A 45 -11.42 3.41 -4.91
C THR A 45 -12.34 4.11 -3.91
N ARG A 46 -13.44 4.70 -4.37
CA ARG A 46 -14.45 5.31 -3.49
C ARG A 46 -14.98 4.32 -2.46
N SER A 47 -15.27 3.09 -2.87
CA SER A 47 -15.74 2.05 -1.96
C SER A 47 -14.71 1.67 -0.90
N ALA A 48 -13.42 1.58 -1.26
CA ALA A 48 -12.37 1.34 -0.28
C ALA A 48 -12.22 2.52 0.70
N TYR A 49 -12.33 3.75 0.20
CA TYR A 49 -12.31 4.96 1.04
C TYR A 49 -13.49 5.00 2.02
N ASP A 50 -14.70 4.67 1.57
CA ASP A 50 -15.89 4.63 2.43
C ASP A 50 -15.71 3.62 3.58
N VAL A 51 -15.14 2.44 3.31
CA VAL A 51 -14.82 1.44 4.34
C VAL A 51 -13.78 1.98 5.34
N ILE A 52 -12.77 2.71 4.88
CA ILE A 52 -11.77 3.33 5.76
C ILE A 52 -12.43 4.36 6.67
N LEU A 53 -13.34 5.18 6.14
CA LEU A 53 -14.11 6.13 6.95
C LEU A 53 -14.93 5.42 8.03
N ASP A 54 -15.60 4.30 7.69
CA ASP A 54 -16.39 3.52 8.65
C ASP A 54 -15.51 2.98 9.79
N VAL A 55 -14.30 2.50 9.48
CA VAL A 55 -13.33 2.05 10.49
C VAL A 55 -12.97 3.18 11.44
N PHE A 56 -12.54 4.34 10.91
CA PHE A 56 -12.11 5.44 11.77
C PHE A 56 -13.26 6.10 12.54
N GLU A 57 -14.48 6.08 12.00
CA GLU A 57 -15.69 6.53 12.69
C GLU A 57 -16.04 5.59 13.84
N HIS A 58 -15.97 4.27 13.61
CA HIS A 58 -16.17 3.25 14.65
C HIS A 58 -15.20 3.41 15.84
N TYR A 59 -13.93 3.73 15.56
CA TYR A 59 -12.93 3.98 16.60
C TYR A 59 -12.93 5.41 17.17
N GLY A 60 -13.83 6.29 16.69
CA GLY A 60 -13.96 7.67 17.17
C GLY A 60 -12.76 8.57 16.89
N THR A 61 -11.95 8.22 15.89
CA THR A 61 -10.73 8.97 15.51
C THR A 61 -10.98 9.99 14.40
N LEU A 62 -12.13 9.93 13.72
CA LEU A 62 -12.56 10.97 12.77
C LEU A 62 -13.27 12.11 13.50
N LYS A 63 -12.92 13.35 13.14
CA LYS A 63 -13.67 14.54 13.56
C LYS A 63 -14.99 14.69 12.81
N GLU A 64 -14.95 14.39 11.51
CA GLU A 64 -16.07 14.41 10.57
C GLU A 64 -15.74 13.50 9.38
N ARG A 65 -16.72 13.14 8.55
CA ARG A 65 -16.46 12.39 7.32
C ARG A 65 -16.00 13.33 6.21
N TYR A 66 -14.73 13.21 5.82
CA TYR A 66 -14.17 14.02 4.74
C TYR A 66 -14.60 13.50 3.36
N PRO A 67 -15.03 14.38 2.43
CA PRO A 67 -15.32 14.01 1.05
C PRO A 67 -14.13 13.35 0.34
N TYR A 68 -14.40 12.33 -0.47
CA TYR A 68 -13.38 11.59 -1.23
C TYR A 68 -12.50 12.52 -2.08
N GLU A 69 -13.11 13.48 -2.76
CA GLU A 69 -12.46 14.42 -3.69
C GLU A 69 -11.47 15.37 -3.03
N LEU A 70 -11.55 15.54 -1.71
CA LEU A 70 -10.62 16.38 -0.95
C LEU A 70 -9.40 15.60 -0.44
N VAL A 71 -9.46 14.27 -0.45
CA VAL A 71 -8.44 13.40 0.13
C VAL A 71 -7.72 12.55 -0.92
N CYS A 72 -8.47 12.07 -1.91
CA CYS A 72 -7.98 11.15 -2.93
C CYS A 72 -7.85 11.86 -4.28
N ALA A 73 -6.76 11.59 -4.98
CA ALA A 73 -6.52 12.04 -6.35
C ALA A 73 -6.40 10.82 -7.29
N PRO A 74 -6.77 10.94 -8.57
CA PRO A 74 -6.53 9.88 -9.54
C PRO A 74 -5.00 9.66 -9.71
N PRO A 75 -4.59 8.45 -10.11
CA PRO A 75 -3.20 8.17 -10.46
C PRO A 75 -2.69 9.13 -11.57
N PRO A 76 -1.39 9.47 -11.59
CA PRO A 76 -0.83 10.29 -12.67
C PRO A 76 -1.05 9.64 -14.04
N GLY A 77 -1.43 10.44 -15.04
CA GLY A 77 -1.53 9.99 -16.44
C GLY A 77 -2.86 9.34 -16.84
N THR A 78 -3.90 9.45 -16.01
CA THR A 78 -5.27 9.02 -16.35
C THR A 78 -6.20 10.20 -16.70
N ASP A 79 -5.67 11.26 -17.31
CA ASP A 79 -6.48 12.38 -17.85
C ASP A 79 -7.29 11.95 -19.09
#